data_AF-F4N764-F1
#
_entry.id   AF-F4N764-F1
#
_cell.length_a   1.000
_cell.length_b   1.000
_cell.length_c   1.000
_cell.angle_alpha   90.00
_cell.angle_beta   90.00
_cell.angle_gamma   90.00
#
_symmetry.space_group_name_H-M   'P 1'
#
loop_
_entity.id
_entity.type
_entity.pdbx_description
1 polymer ?
#
loop_
_entity_poly.entity_id
_entity_poly.type
_entity_poly.pdbx_seq_one_letter_code
_entity_poly.pdbx_strand_id
1 'polypeptide(L)'
;MEVPDSYIIYWAEYEGLSSWTPGFTKNKKGCDANFVVLPMIASWPDMQPGDESKWYEQGLEYEGLVISVRPFRRTDTDMTYKREFYLKKKPDKIFDPRIYIDDLGLFFVKATTKLNRGPAPDKNDPDWPYWFDENINGYYWSEVEGRVPVVFDCRWLPLEKRYYICDALFVMPEIGSRVEVTFTVEKLPQWQAIVRNTRQFLLSHIKR
;
A
#
# COMPACT_ATOMS: atom_id res chain seq x y z
N MET A 1 -2.17 12.86 16.32
CA MET A 1 -1.67 11.49 16.50
C MET A 1 -0.25 11.60 17.03
N GLU A 2 0.10 10.85 18.06
CA GLU A 2 1.43 10.87 18.69
C GLU A 2 2.01 9.45 18.64
N VAL A 3 3.05 9.24 17.83
CA VAL A 3 3.71 7.95 17.66
C VAL A 3 5.20 8.14 18.00
N PRO A 4 5.84 7.19 18.70
CA PRO A 4 7.28 7.24 18.95
C PRO A 4 8.09 7.27 17.64
N ASP A 5 9.20 8.01 17.66
CA ASP A 5 10.09 8.17 16.50
C ASP A 5 10.64 6.83 16.00
N SER A 6 10.76 5.83 16.88
CA SER A 6 11.22 4.48 16.54
C SER A 6 10.32 3.73 15.55
N TYR A 7 9.10 4.21 15.30
CA TYR A 7 8.25 3.65 14.24
C TYR A 7 8.50 4.33 12.90
N ILE A 8 9.13 5.49 12.84
CA ILE A 8 9.20 6.35 11.65
C ILE A 8 10.35 5.92 10.75
N ILE A 9 10.06 5.56 9.50
CA ILE A 9 11.06 5.01 8.58
C ILE A 9 12.01 6.07 7.99
N TYR A 10 11.43 7.22 7.62
CA TYR A 10 12.18 8.31 6.98
C TYR A 10 11.82 9.64 7.64
N TRP A 11 10.78 10.31 7.18
CA TRP A 11 10.26 11.52 7.80
C TRP A 11 8.76 11.62 7.55
N ALA A 12 8.05 12.15 8.53
CA ALA A 12 6.68 12.59 8.32
C ALA A 12 6.67 13.82 7.40
N GLU A 13 5.73 13.84 6.45
CA GLU A 13 5.45 15.04 5.68
C GLU A 13 4.39 15.86 6.41
N TYR A 14 4.64 17.15 6.56
CA TYR A 14 3.75 18.11 7.22
C TYR A 14 3.21 19.13 6.22
N GLU A 15 2.11 19.80 6.58
CA GLU A 15 1.56 20.91 5.81
C GLU A 15 2.63 21.95 5.44
N GLY A 16 2.58 22.43 4.20
CA GLY A 16 3.57 23.32 3.62
C GLY A 16 4.16 22.76 2.33
N LEU A 17 5.47 22.87 2.17
CA LEU A 17 6.19 22.41 0.99
C LEU A 17 6.35 20.88 0.99
N SER A 18 6.27 20.26 -0.19
CA SER A 18 6.58 18.83 -0.35
C SER A 18 8.06 18.56 -0.06
N SER A 19 8.38 17.34 0.40
CA SER A 19 9.77 16.87 0.61
C SER A 19 10.68 17.05 -0.61
N TRP A 20 10.10 17.09 -1.81
CA TRP A 20 10.81 17.33 -3.08
C TRP A 20 11.07 18.81 -3.39
N THR A 21 10.58 19.74 -2.56
CA THR A 21 10.70 21.19 -2.81
C THR A 21 11.76 21.81 -1.90
N PRO A 22 12.70 22.62 -2.43
CA PRO A 22 13.67 23.33 -1.61
C PRO A 22 13.00 24.14 -0.51
N GLY A 23 13.45 23.96 0.73
CA GLY A 23 12.89 24.63 1.91
C GLY A 23 11.86 23.83 2.71
N PHE A 24 11.49 22.60 2.30
CA PHE A 24 10.56 21.74 3.05
C PHE A 24 10.99 21.50 4.50
N THR A 25 12.29 21.51 4.77
CA THR A 25 12.84 21.33 6.12
C THR A 25 12.37 22.39 7.10
N LYS A 26 11.87 23.54 6.61
CA LYS A 26 11.31 24.66 7.37
C LYS A 26 9.81 24.54 7.64
N ASN A 27 9.12 23.51 7.14
CA ASN A 27 7.71 23.28 7.50
C ASN A 27 7.57 23.13 9.01
N LYS A 28 6.40 23.47 9.55
CA LYS A 28 6.08 23.19 10.96
C LYS A 28 6.10 21.67 11.17
N LYS A 29 6.79 21.20 12.22
CA LYS A 29 6.92 19.76 12.55
C LYS A 29 6.54 19.50 14.01
N GLY A 30 6.37 18.23 14.36
CA GLY A 30 6.06 17.79 15.72
C GLY A 30 4.56 17.75 16.01
N CYS A 31 4.21 17.51 17.27
CA CYS A 31 2.84 17.22 17.70
C CYS A 31 1.84 18.37 17.44
N ASP A 32 2.33 19.62 17.32
CA ASP A 32 1.50 20.79 17.03
C ASP A 32 1.31 21.04 15.53
N ALA A 33 1.86 20.18 14.66
CA ALA A 33 1.77 20.30 13.21
C ALA A 33 0.84 19.24 12.61
N ASN A 34 0.11 19.61 11.58
CA ASN A 34 -0.69 18.68 10.79
C ASN A 34 0.23 17.94 9.82
N PHE A 35 0.26 16.61 9.91
CA PHE A 35 0.94 15.79 8.92
C PHE A 35 0.05 15.58 7.69
N VAL A 36 0.66 15.44 6.52
CA VAL A 36 0.02 15.00 5.27
C VAL A 36 0.29 13.53 5.00
N VAL A 37 1.46 13.04 5.42
CA VAL A 37 1.85 11.62 5.34
C VAL A 37 2.64 11.25 6.59
N LEU A 38 2.24 10.16 7.24
CA LEU A 38 2.98 9.56 8.35
C LEU A 38 3.38 8.12 7.96
N PRO A 39 4.62 7.91 7.48
CA PRO A 39 5.15 6.58 7.17
C PRO A 39 5.74 5.92 8.41
N MET A 40 5.39 4.67 8.65
CA MET A 40 5.82 3.89 9.82
C MET A 40 6.18 2.46 9.43
N ILE A 41 7.10 1.82 10.16
CA ILE A 41 7.30 0.38 10.17
C ILE A 41 6.89 -0.21 11.51
N ALA A 42 6.32 -1.40 11.48
CA ALA A 42 6.04 -2.18 12.67
C ALA A 42 6.42 -3.66 12.45
N SER A 43 6.83 -4.33 13.52
CA SER A 43 6.98 -5.79 13.49
C SER A 43 5.62 -6.46 13.29
N TRP A 44 5.63 -7.64 12.67
CA TRP A 44 4.43 -8.46 12.53
C TRP A 44 4.65 -9.79 13.28
N PRO A 45 3.69 -10.27 14.11
CA PRO A 45 2.36 -9.71 14.38
C PRO A 45 2.26 -8.75 15.57
N ASP A 46 3.34 -8.52 16.31
CA ASP A 46 3.33 -7.84 17.62
C ASP A 46 3.14 -6.31 17.56
N MET A 47 3.26 -5.71 16.38
CA MET A 47 3.13 -4.27 16.14
C MET A 47 4.10 -3.41 16.97
N GLN A 48 5.26 -3.96 17.33
CA GLN A 48 6.35 -3.21 17.98
C GLN A 48 7.09 -2.34 16.95
N PRO A 49 7.91 -1.36 17.38
CA PRO A 49 8.75 -0.61 16.45
C PRO A 49 9.53 -1.56 15.54
N GLY A 50 9.46 -1.30 14.23
CA GLY A 50 10.22 -2.08 13.26
C GLY A 50 11.72 -1.79 13.33
N ASP A 51 12.54 -2.73 12.87
CA ASP A 51 13.98 -2.51 12.69
C ASP A 51 14.23 -1.74 11.38
N GLU A 52 14.62 -0.47 11.49
CA GLU A 52 14.92 0.39 10.34
C GLU A 52 16.09 -0.13 9.51
N SER A 53 17.15 -0.64 10.13
CA SER A 53 18.31 -1.18 9.42
C SER A 53 17.89 -2.36 8.55
N LYS A 54 17.08 -3.28 9.11
CA LYS A 54 16.49 -4.38 8.33
C LYS A 54 15.59 -3.88 7.22
N TRP A 55 14.80 -2.83 7.44
CA TRP A 55 13.98 -2.24 6.37
C TRP A 55 14.86 -1.76 5.21
N TYR A 56 15.95 -1.04 5.48
CA TYR A 56 16.86 -0.56 4.42
C TYR A 56 17.62 -1.70 3.73
N GLU A 57 17.91 -2.80 4.42
CA GLU A 57 18.56 -3.99 3.86
C GLU A 57 17.59 -4.85 3.02
N GLN A 58 16.38 -5.11 3.51
CA GLN A 58 15.41 -6.02 2.89
C GLN A 58 14.49 -5.32 1.88
N GLY A 59 14.24 -4.02 2.05
CA GLY A 59 13.34 -3.24 1.22
C GLY A 59 11.95 -3.89 1.09
N LEU A 60 11.58 -4.28 -0.13
CA LEU A 60 10.27 -4.84 -0.45
C LEU A 60 10.02 -6.24 0.15
N GLU A 61 11.06 -6.89 0.68
CA GLU A 61 10.98 -8.19 1.36
C GLU A 61 10.87 -8.07 2.88
N TYR A 62 10.66 -6.85 3.39
CA TYR A 62 10.61 -6.60 4.82
C TYR A 62 9.61 -7.52 5.55
N GLU A 63 10.09 -8.17 6.60
CA GLU A 63 9.34 -9.17 7.34
C GLU A 63 8.14 -8.57 8.10
N GLY A 64 8.20 -7.29 8.46
CA GLY A 64 7.15 -6.57 9.18
C GLY A 64 6.07 -5.97 8.27
N LEU A 65 5.46 -4.88 8.73
CA LEU A 65 4.49 -4.07 8.01
C LEU A 65 5.03 -2.66 7.79
N VAL A 66 4.79 -2.10 6.61
CA VAL A 66 4.94 -0.66 6.36
C VAL A 66 3.55 -0.05 6.38
N ILE A 67 3.35 0.97 7.21
CA ILE A 67 2.05 1.63 7.42
C ILE A 67 2.20 3.09 7.00
N SER A 68 1.35 3.56 6.10
CA SER A 68 1.24 4.97 5.73
C SER A 68 -0.13 5.50 6.10
N VAL A 69 -0.16 6.51 6.97
CA VAL A 69 -1.39 7.22 7.32
C VAL A 69 -1.42 8.55 6.58
N ARG A 70 -2.54 8.83 5.92
CA ARG A 70 -2.76 10.09 5.20
C ARG A 70 -4.13 10.65 5.56
N PRO A 71 -4.24 11.90 6.01
CA PRO A 71 -5.54 12.51 6.24
C PRO A 71 -6.40 12.48 4.98
N PHE A 72 -7.71 12.42 5.17
CA PHE A 72 -8.65 12.46 4.09
C PHE A 72 -8.49 13.72 3.24
N ARG A 73 -8.26 13.52 1.95
CA ARG A 73 -8.41 14.59 0.94
C ARG A 73 -9.84 14.68 0.41
N ARG A 74 -10.68 13.69 0.75
CA ARG A 74 -12.05 13.48 0.26
C ARG A 74 -12.88 12.95 1.41
N THR A 75 -14.18 13.23 1.41
CA THR A 75 -15.14 12.68 2.39
C THR A 75 -15.49 11.21 2.10
N ASP A 76 -14.55 10.44 1.54
CA ASP A 76 -14.79 9.05 1.12
C ASP A 76 -15.09 8.21 2.36
N THR A 77 -16.26 7.56 2.38
CA THR A 77 -16.72 6.74 3.51
C THR A 77 -16.25 5.29 3.40
N ASP A 78 -15.70 4.89 2.25
CA ASP A 78 -15.16 3.55 1.98
C ASP A 78 -14.16 3.56 0.79
N MET A 79 -13.68 2.37 0.38
CA MET A 79 -12.72 2.18 -0.72
C MET A 79 -13.36 1.91 -2.08
N THR A 80 -14.68 2.17 -2.25
CA THR A 80 -15.37 1.93 -3.52
C THR A 80 -14.70 2.70 -4.66
N TYR A 81 -14.34 3.97 -4.43
CA TYR A 81 -13.63 4.77 -5.44
C TYR A 81 -12.33 4.12 -5.90
N LYS A 82 -11.62 3.42 -5.00
CA LYS A 82 -10.32 2.83 -5.28
C LYS A 82 -10.49 1.51 -6.04
N ARG A 83 -11.50 0.71 -5.68
CA ARG A 83 -11.94 -0.44 -6.49
C ARG A 83 -12.27 0.01 -7.91
N GLU A 84 -13.13 1.01 -8.09
CA GLU A 84 -13.50 1.53 -9.42
C GLU A 84 -12.29 2.04 -10.19
N PHE A 85 -11.35 2.69 -9.50
CA PHE A 85 -10.08 3.11 -10.12
C PHE A 85 -9.25 1.91 -10.62
N TYR A 86 -9.15 0.84 -9.84
CA TYR A 86 -8.44 -0.38 -10.25
C TYR A 86 -9.13 -1.07 -11.43
N LEU A 87 -10.46 -1.11 -11.44
CA LEU A 87 -11.26 -1.78 -12.48
C LEU A 87 -11.56 -0.89 -13.70
N LYS A 88 -11.07 0.35 -13.71
CA LYS A 88 -11.29 1.28 -14.82
C LYS A 88 -10.70 0.71 -16.11
N LYS A 89 -11.57 0.44 -17.09
CA LYS A 89 -11.18 -0.02 -18.42
C LYS A 89 -10.31 1.02 -19.12
N LYS A 90 -9.25 0.55 -19.77
CA LYS A 90 -8.37 1.34 -20.64
C LYS A 90 -7.95 0.47 -21.84
N PRO A 91 -7.60 1.07 -23.00
CA PRO A 91 -7.20 0.31 -24.18
C PRO A 91 -6.00 -0.62 -23.97
N ASP A 92 -5.10 -0.23 -23.07
CA ASP A 92 -3.88 -0.94 -22.70
C ASP A 92 -4.08 -1.93 -21.53
N LYS A 93 -5.29 -2.02 -20.96
CA LYS A 93 -5.55 -2.80 -19.75
C LYS A 93 -6.60 -3.88 -19.98
N ILE A 94 -6.18 -5.12 -19.79
CA ILE A 94 -7.05 -6.30 -19.84
C ILE A 94 -7.26 -6.86 -18.42
N PHE A 95 -8.39 -7.53 -18.24
CA PHE A 95 -8.77 -8.14 -16.97
C PHE A 95 -9.16 -9.60 -17.22
N ASP A 96 -8.64 -10.48 -16.38
CA ASP A 96 -9.12 -11.86 -16.30
C ASP A 96 -10.53 -11.89 -15.68
N PRO A 97 -11.27 -13.01 -15.77
CA PRO A 97 -12.56 -13.14 -15.10
C PRO A 97 -12.44 -12.85 -13.59
N ARG A 98 -13.38 -12.07 -13.08
CA ARG A 98 -13.50 -11.84 -11.63
C ARG A 98 -13.94 -13.13 -10.95
N ILE A 99 -13.25 -13.51 -9.90
CA ILE A 99 -13.60 -14.66 -9.04
C ILE A 99 -13.78 -14.20 -7.59
N TYR A 100 -14.40 -15.05 -6.77
CA TYR A 100 -14.45 -14.91 -5.32
C TYR A 100 -13.62 -16.04 -4.70
N ILE A 101 -12.74 -15.69 -3.77
CA ILE A 101 -11.85 -16.63 -3.08
C ILE A 101 -12.39 -16.83 -1.67
N ASP A 102 -13.09 -17.93 -1.44
CA ASP A 102 -13.80 -18.21 -0.18
C ASP A 102 -12.87 -18.16 1.04
N ASP A 103 -11.69 -18.79 0.94
CA ASP A 103 -10.70 -18.84 2.03
C ASP A 103 -10.20 -17.46 2.48
N LEU A 104 -10.23 -16.49 1.56
CA LEU A 104 -9.85 -15.10 1.87
C LEU A 104 -11.06 -14.22 2.20
N GLY A 105 -12.26 -14.62 1.79
CA GLY A 105 -13.46 -13.78 1.81
C GLY A 105 -13.33 -12.55 0.90
N LEU A 106 -12.57 -12.65 -0.21
CA LEU A 106 -12.25 -11.54 -1.10
C LEU A 106 -12.66 -11.84 -2.55
N PHE A 107 -13.14 -10.83 -3.25
CA PHE A 107 -13.12 -10.84 -4.70
C PHE A 107 -11.69 -10.66 -5.20
N PHE A 108 -11.40 -11.24 -6.37
CA PHE A 108 -10.11 -11.13 -7.03
C PHE A 108 -10.29 -10.88 -8.53
N VAL A 109 -9.41 -10.06 -9.08
CA VAL A 109 -9.19 -9.98 -10.52
C VAL A 109 -7.72 -9.73 -10.81
N LYS A 110 -7.18 -10.48 -11.78
CA LYS A 110 -5.87 -10.18 -12.36
C LYS A 110 -6.04 -9.13 -13.45
N ALA A 111 -5.21 -8.11 -13.41
CA ALA A 111 -5.13 -7.08 -14.44
C ALA A 111 -3.75 -7.08 -15.08
N THR A 112 -3.71 -7.09 -16.41
CA THR A 112 -2.48 -6.93 -17.19
C THR A 112 -2.56 -5.60 -17.93
N THR A 113 -1.56 -4.74 -17.74
CA THR A 113 -1.46 -3.44 -18.39
C THR A 113 -0.25 -3.42 -19.31
N LYS A 114 -0.47 -3.15 -20.60
CA LYS A 114 0.59 -2.98 -21.59
C LYS A 114 1.32 -1.66 -21.36
N LEU A 115 2.63 -1.74 -21.24
CA LEU A 115 3.55 -0.63 -21.09
C LEU A 115 3.91 -0.10 -22.47
N ASN A 116 3.85 1.22 -22.62
CA ASN A 116 4.32 1.89 -23.82
C ASN A 116 5.85 1.97 -23.80
N ARG A 117 6.52 0.86 -24.14
CA ARG A 117 7.97 0.77 -24.29
C ARG A 117 8.35 0.75 -25.78
N GLY A 118 9.62 1.06 -26.05
CA GLY A 118 10.21 0.89 -27.38
C GLY A 118 10.22 -0.59 -27.83
N PRO A 119 10.80 -0.91 -28.99
CA PRO A 119 10.93 -2.29 -29.43
C PRO A 119 11.69 -3.13 -28.39
N ALA A 120 11.34 -4.41 -28.31
CA ALA A 120 12.11 -5.34 -27.51
C ALA A 120 13.56 -5.42 -28.05
N PRO A 121 14.58 -5.53 -27.17
CA PRO A 121 15.97 -5.67 -27.57
C PRO A 121 16.15 -6.99 -28.32
N ASP A 122 17.33 -7.19 -28.91
CA ASP A 122 17.68 -8.48 -29.49
C ASP A 122 17.71 -9.56 -28.40
N LYS A 123 17.38 -10.81 -28.74
CA LYS A 123 17.42 -11.93 -27.75
C LYS A 123 18.81 -12.19 -27.19
N ASN A 124 19.86 -11.77 -27.90
CA ASN A 124 21.24 -11.88 -27.46
C ASN A 124 21.71 -10.67 -26.63
N ASP A 125 20.88 -9.63 -26.50
CA ASP A 125 21.16 -8.48 -25.67
C ASP A 125 21.14 -8.89 -24.18
N PRO A 126 22.14 -8.49 -23.37
CA PRO A 126 22.14 -8.74 -21.92
C PRO A 126 20.87 -8.27 -21.19
N ASP A 127 20.18 -7.27 -21.71
CA ASP A 127 18.97 -6.70 -21.12
C ASP A 127 17.68 -7.46 -21.52
N TRP A 128 17.75 -8.39 -22.49
CA TRP A 128 16.61 -9.19 -22.93
C TRP A 128 15.84 -9.87 -21.78
N PRO A 129 16.50 -10.52 -20.80
CA PRO A 129 15.80 -11.17 -19.69
C PRO A 129 15.04 -10.20 -18.77
N TYR A 130 15.43 -8.92 -18.78
CA TYR A 130 14.85 -7.86 -17.95
C TYR A 130 13.84 -6.99 -18.71
N TRP A 131 13.57 -7.35 -19.97
CA TRP A 131 12.60 -6.65 -20.78
C TRP A 131 11.19 -7.23 -20.54
N PHE A 132 10.29 -6.37 -20.07
CA PHE A 132 8.86 -6.68 -19.90
C PHE A 132 8.00 -5.53 -20.47
N ASP A 133 6.99 -5.83 -21.30
CA ASP A 133 5.97 -4.89 -21.79
C ASP A 133 4.71 -4.90 -20.95
N GLU A 134 4.63 -5.74 -19.94
CA GLU A 134 3.42 -5.90 -19.18
C GLU A 134 3.68 -5.62 -17.71
N ASN A 135 2.77 -4.87 -17.11
CA ASN A 135 2.63 -4.80 -15.67
C ASN A 135 1.41 -5.62 -15.25
N ILE A 136 1.62 -6.54 -14.30
CA ILE A 136 0.58 -7.42 -13.79
C ILE A 136 0.28 -7.05 -12.34
N ASN A 137 -0.99 -6.81 -12.04
CA ASN A 137 -1.49 -6.56 -10.71
C ASN A 137 -2.60 -7.56 -10.36
N GLY A 138 -2.60 -8.02 -9.11
CA GLY A 138 -3.70 -8.76 -8.52
C GLY A 138 -4.50 -7.82 -7.65
N TYR A 139 -5.72 -7.49 -8.05
CA TYR A 139 -6.60 -6.65 -7.25
C TYR A 139 -7.55 -7.50 -6.44
N TYR A 140 -7.59 -7.25 -5.13
CA TYR A 140 -8.53 -7.90 -4.23
C TYR A 140 -9.39 -6.86 -3.52
N TRP A 141 -10.60 -7.23 -3.12
CA TRP A 141 -11.43 -6.39 -2.26
C TRP A 141 -12.46 -7.21 -1.51
N SER A 142 -12.85 -6.73 -0.34
CA SER A 142 -14.02 -7.25 0.36
C SER A 142 -15.24 -6.39 0.01
N GLU A 143 -16.42 -6.99 0.10
CA GLU A 143 -17.69 -6.30 -0.10
C GLU A 143 -18.64 -6.71 1.03
N VAL A 144 -19.12 -5.73 1.80
CA VAL A 144 -19.99 -5.93 2.96
C VAL A 144 -21.18 -4.98 2.79
N GLU A 145 -22.38 -5.54 2.65
CA GLU A 145 -23.62 -4.75 2.44
C GLU A 145 -23.51 -3.71 1.31
N GLY A 146 -22.83 -4.08 0.21
CA GLY A 146 -22.61 -3.21 -0.95
C GLY A 146 -21.54 -2.13 -0.77
N ARG A 147 -20.81 -2.12 0.35
CA ARG A 147 -19.67 -1.23 0.61
C ARG A 147 -18.35 -1.96 0.47
N VAL A 148 -17.30 -1.23 0.13
CA VAL A 148 -15.95 -1.78 -0.04
C VAL A 148 -15.05 -1.27 1.09
N PRO A 149 -14.90 -1.98 2.22
CA PRO A 149 -14.16 -1.45 3.37
C PRO A 149 -12.63 -1.50 3.18
N VAL A 150 -12.13 -2.45 2.37
CA VAL A 150 -10.71 -2.61 2.07
C VAL A 150 -10.50 -3.10 0.64
N VAL A 151 -9.45 -2.60 -0.01
CA VAL A 151 -8.94 -3.07 -1.30
C VAL A 151 -7.46 -3.41 -1.19
N PHE A 152 -6.98 -4.27 -2.08
CA PHE A 152 -5.59 -4.69 -2.13
C PHE A 152 -5.04 -4.55 -3.55
N ASP A 153 -3.80 -4.11 -3.65
CA ASP A 153 -3.01 -4.10 -4.88
C ASP A 153 -1.75 -4.95 -4.69
N CYS A 154 -1.78 -6.17 -5.21
CA CYS A 154 -0.64 -7.08 -5.17
C CYS A 154 0.15 -7.00 -6.47
N ARG A 155 1.43 -6.63 -6.36
CA ARG A 155 2.32 -6.44 -7.51
C ARG A 155 2.98 -7.76 -7.89
N TRP A 156 3.15 -7.97 -9.19
CA TRP A 156 3.80 -9.15 -9.75
C TRP A 156 5.29 -8.90 -10.00
N LEU A 157 6.15 -9.88 -9.69
CA LEU A 157 7.55 -9.93 -10.14
C LEU A 157 7.60 -10.73 -11.46
N PRO A 158 7.93 -10.07 -12.59
CA PRO A 158 7.99 -10.76 -13.88
C PRO A 158 9.04 -11.88 -13.92
N LEU A 159 10.20 -11.67 -13.30
CA LEU A 159 11.31 -12.63 -13.25
C LEU A 159 10.93 -13.91 -12.50
N GLU A 160 10.32 -13.77 -11.33
CA GLU A 160 9.95 -14.90 -10.46
C GLU A 160 8.57 -15.48 -10.79
N LYS A 161 7.80 -14.81 -11.65
CA LYS A 161 6.45 -15.21 -12.06
C LYS A 161 5.52 -15.45 -10.86
N ARG A 162 5.59 -14.54 -9.88
CA ARG A 162 4.72 -14.56 -8.71
C ARG A 162 4.38 -13.15 -8.23
N TYR A 163 3.29 -13.03 -7.47
CA TYR A 163 3.09 -11.87 -6.62
C TYR A 163 4.11 -11.87 -5.49
N TYR A 164 4.50 -10.70 -5.00
CA TYR A 164 5.54 -10.57 -3.97
C TYR A 164 5.18 -9.59 -2.86
N ILE A 165 4.48 -8.50 -3.20
CA ILE A 165 4.09 -7.47 -2.25
C ILE A 165 2.65 -7.05 -2.50
N CYS A 166 1.93 -6.76 -1.43
CA CYS A 166 0.56 -6.27 -1.46
C CYS A 166 0.44 -4.98 -0.65
N ASP A 167 -0.28 -4.01 -1.20
CA ASP A 167 -0.72 -2.81 -0.49
C ASP A 167 -2.20 -2.97 -0.13
N ALA A 168 -2.54 -3.02 1.15
CA ALA A 168 -3.91 -2.95 1.64
C ALA A 168 -4.30 -1.49 1.89
N LEU A 169 -5.39 -1.03 1.30
CA LEU A 169 -5.92 0.32 1.51
C LEU A 169 -7.29 0.24 2.17
N PHE A 170 -7.48 1.01 3.24
CA PHE A 170 -8.77 1.18 3.93
C PHE A 170 -8.91 2.58 4.52
N VAL A 171 -10.14 2.96 4.84
CA VAL A 171 -10.43 4.19 5.60
C VAL A 171 -10.51 3.90 7.09
N MET A 172 -10.13 4.89 7.90
CA MET A 172 -10.41 4.99 9.33
C MET A 172 -11.08 6.34 9.62
N PRO A 173 -12.43 6.39 9.56
CA PRO A 173 -13.18 7.60 9.87
C PRO A 173 -12.91 8.16 11.26
N GLU A 174 -12.58 7.31 12.24
CA GLU A 174 -12.27 7.66 13.63
C GLU A 174 -11.09 8.63 13.74
N ILE A 175 -10.16 8.59 12.77
CA ILE A 175 -9.00 9.49 12.68
C ILE A 175 -9.01 10.33 11.40
N GLY A 176 -10.14 10.36 10.69
CA GLY A 176 -10.26 11.13 9.44
C GLY A 176 -9.17 10.81 8.42
N SER A 177 -8.72 9.56 8.33
CA SER A 177 -7.53 9.20 7.54
C SER A 177 -7.71 7.94 6.71
N ARG A 178 -7.02 7.89 5.56
CA ARG A 178 -6.78 6.67 4.79
C ARG A 178 -5.50 6.02 5.30
N VAL A 179 -5.55 4.71 5.42
CA VAL A 179 -4.40 3.89 5.82
C VAL A 179 -4.03 2.99 4.65
N GLU A 180 -2.73 2.90 4.40
CA GLU A 180 -2.12 1.98 3.45
C GLU A 180 -1.14 1.11 4.23
N VAL A 181 -1.28 -0.21 4.12
CA VAL A 181 -0.40 -1.18 4.78
C VAL A 181 0.23 -2.07 3.72
N THR A 182 1.54 -2.00 3.60
CA THR A 182 2.32 -2.81 2.67
C THR A 182 2.92 -4.00 3.39
N PHE A 183 2.80 -5.19 2.79
CA PHE A 183 3.31 -6.45 3.33
C PHE A 183 3.61 -7.46 2.20
N THR A 184 4.42 -8.48 2.52
CA THR A 184 4.75 -9.55 1.57
C THR A 184 3.53 -10.44 1.29
N VAL A 185 3.36 -10.94 0.06
CA VAL A 185 2.11 -11.63 -0.36
C VAL A 185 1.74 -12.83 0.51
N GLU A 186 2.72 -13.49 1.14
CA GLU A 186 2.52 -14.65 2.01
C GLU A 186 1.66 -14.29 3.24
N LYS A 187 1.57 -13.01 3.59
CA LYS A 187 0.72 -12.50 4.68
C LYS A 187 -0.70 -12.17 4.24
N LEU A 188 -1.04 -12.25 2.95
CA LEU A 188 -2.40 -11.97 2.44
C LEU A 188 -3.49 -12.81 3.13
N PRO A 189 -3.30 -14.12 3.44
CA PRO A 189 -4.28 -14.88 4.22
C PRO A 189 -4.56 -14.30 5.63
N GLN A 190 -3.66 -13.48 6.16
CA GLN A 190 -3.79 -12.83 7.47
C GLN A 190 -4.34 -11.39 7.35
N TRP A 191 -4.84 -10.97 6.18
CA TRP A 191 -5.22 -9.57 5.92
C TRP A 191 -6.22 -9.01 6.95
N GLN A 192 -7.15 -9.82 7.44
CA GLN A 192 -8.14 -9.40 8.43
C GLN A 192 -7.45 -9.01 9.74
N ALA A 193 -6.47 -9.81 10.17
CA ALA A 193 -5.66 -9.53 11.36
C ALA A 193 -4.79 -8.30 11.13
N ILE A 194 -4.18 -8.14 9.95
CA ILE A 194 -3.37 -6.96 9.60
C ILE A 194 -4.23 -5.69 9.72
N VAL A 195 -5.38 -5.63 9.04
CA VAL A 195 -6.28 -4.48 9.09
C VAL A 195 -6.76 -4.20 10.52
N ARG A 196 -7.16 -5.23 11.27
CA ARG A 196 -7.62 -5.09 12.66
C ARG A 196 -6.52 -4.57 13.58
N ASN A 197 -5.34 -5.18 13.55
CA ASN A 197 -4.24 -4.84 14.44
C ASN A 197 -3.68 -3.44 14.09
N THR A 198 -3.59 -3.08 12.80
CA THR A 198 -3.24 -1.72 12.38
C THR A 198 -4.26 -0.70 12.89
N ARG A 199 -5.57 -0.98 12.80
CA ARG A 199 -6.59 -0.08 13.36
C ARG A 199 -6.39 0.11 14.86
N GLN A 200 -6.23 -0.97 15.61
CA GLN A 200 -6.01 -0.92 17.06
C GLN A 200 -4.75 -0.12 17.42
N PHE A 201 -3.63 -0.38 16.73
CA PHE A 201 -2.39 0.36 16.87
C PHE A 201 -2.57 1.85 16.63
N LEU A 202 -3.23 2.25 15.53
CA LEU A 202 -3.41 3.68 15.23
C LEU A 202 -4.34 4.36 16.25
N LEU A 203 -5.41 3.68 16.68
CA LEU A 203 -6.32 4.19 17.70
C LEU A 203 -5.64 4.38 19.06
N SER A 204 -4.68 3.52 19.43
CA SER A 204 -3.95 3.65 20.71
C SER A 204 -2.98 4.83 20.75
N HIS A 205 -2.67 5.42 19.59
CA HIS A 205 -1.76 6.56 19.43
C HIS A 205 -2.49 7.88 19.10
N ILE A 206 -3.81 7.91 19.31
CA ILE A 206 -4.59 9.16 19.28
C ILE A 206 -4.49 9.82 20.65
N LYS A 207 -4.08 11.09 20.67
CA LYS A 207 -4.12 11.93 21.86
C LYS A 207 -5.58 12.16 22.26
N ARG A 208 -5.94 11.78 23.48
CA ARG A 208 -7.25 12.08 24.07
C ARG A 208 -7.31 13.52 24.57
#